data_AF-A0A932ZN86-F1
#
_entry.id   AF-A0A932ZN86-F1
#
_cell.length_a   1.000
_cell.length_b   1.000
_cell.length_c   1.000
_cell.angle_alpha   90.00
_cell.angle_beta   90.00
_cell.angle_gamma   90.00
#
_symmetry.space_group_name_H-M   'P 1'
#
loop_
_entity.id
_entity.type
_entity.pdbx_description
1 polymer ?
#
loop_
_entity_poly.entity_id
_entity_poly.type
_entity_poly.pdbx_seq_one_letter_code
_entity_poly.pdbx_strand_id
1 'polypeptide(L)'
;MDQHGQEAVEGFVDHCLSIENLMDFHFLLERERTREAKAFEETAAEQTRLKTNRPYMEKYINPPEFLAEERKRAEEEQQRGKQIPSHPEKDVMGFLLRHAPLEDWEAELLSIVREEAYYFAPQGQTKILNEGFASFFHSRIMTERALKDNEFIDYADHHASTVALQHPGQLNPYKIGIELLRDIEERWNKGQFGKEYDECRDMTVKRKWDRKLGLGREKIFEVRKLYNDVMFIDEFLTPEFCARHRMFVYAFNISADQYEIVTREFEKIKKQLLFQLTNMGNPLIDVIDANYRHRGELLLKHTHEGVDLKIDWAKEALKALCRIWKKPVHVDTVVDGVPKILSFDGQEYHENRP
;
A
#
# COMPACT_ATOMS: atom_id res chain seq x y z
N MET A 1 32.97 -1.93 2.36
CA MET A 1 33.47 -3.28 2.70
C MET A 1 34.87 -3.23 3.30
N ASP A 2 35.85 -2.61 2.63
CA ASP A 2 37.24 -2.56 3.14
C ASP A 2 37.39 -1.86 4.51
N GLN A 3 36.55 -0.87 4.82
CA GLN A 3 36.61 -0.12 6.09
C GLN A 3 35.78 -0.74 7.24
N HIS A 4 34.67 -1.40 6.93
CA HIS A 4 33.68 -1.85 7.92
C HIS A 4 33.51 -3.38 7.97
N GLY A 5 34.18 -4.12 7.10
CA GLY A 5 34.01 -5.57 6.92
C GLY A 5 32.82 -5.90 6.01
N GLN A 6 32.90 -7.05 5.33
CA GLN A 6 31.85 -7.51 4.41
C GLN A 6 30.58 -7.92 5.17
N GLU A 7 30.71 -8.78 6.19
CA GLU A 7 29.58 -9.31 6.96
C GLU A 7 28.75 -8.21 7.64
N ALA A 8 29.40 -7.15 8.13
CA ALA A 8 28.69 -6.03 8.77
C ALA A 8 27.86 -5.22 7.76
N VAL A 9 28.40 -5.00 6.56
CA VAL A 9 27.71 -4.28 5.49
C VAL A 9 26.54 -5.11 4.95
N GLU A 10 26.78 -6.38 4.61
CA GLU A 10 25.74 -7.28 4.10
C GLU A 10 24.62 -7.47 5.13
N GLY A 11 24.97 -7.70 6.41
CA GLY A 11 23.98 -7.81 7.47
C GLY A 11 23.15 -6.54 7.64
N PHE A 12 23.75 -5.35 7.51
CA PHE A 12 22.98 -4.09 7.56
C PHE A 12 22.04 -3.94 6.35
N VAL A 13 22.50 -4.31 5.14
CA VAL A 13 21.65 -4.33 3.95
C VAL A 13 20.46 -5.28 4.13
N ASP A 14 20.67 -6.47 4.68
CA ASP A 14 19.59 -7.42 4.98
C ASP A 14 18.54 -6.81 5.93
N HIS A 15 18.98 -6.06 6.95
CA HIS A 15 18.08 -5.32 7.83
C HIS A 15 17.30 -4.23 7.10
N CYS A 16 17.93 -3.49 6.19
CA CYS A 16 17.24 -2.48 5.37
C CYS A 16 16.20 -3.11 4.44
N LEU A 17 16.55 -4.19 3.75
CA LEU A 17 15.65 -4.93 2.85
C LEU A 17 14.46 -5.53 3.61
N SER A 18 14.66 -5.98 4.85
CA SER A 18 13.59 -6.52 5.70
C SER A 18 12.49 -5.51 6.03
N ILE A 19 12.75 -4.21 5.86
CA ILE A 19 11.81 -3.11 6.16
C ILE A 19 11.51 -2.24 4.93
N GLU A 20 11.90 -2.67 3.73
CA GLU A 20 11.77 -1.87 2.49
C GLU A 20 10.32 -1.49 2.15
N ASN A 21 9.37 -2.28 2.65
CA ASN A 21 7.94 -2.05 2.45
C ASN A 21 7.34 -1.05 3.45
N LEU A 22 8.08 -0.64 4.49
CA LEU A 22 7.68 0.37 5.48
C LEU A 22 7.99 1.79 4.99
N MET A 23 7.48 2.10 3.79
CA MET A 23 7.62 3.38 3.13
C MET A 23 6.25 3.91 2.72
N ASP A 24 6.15 5.24 2.66
CA ASP A 24 4.97 5.87 2.07
C ASP A 24 5.14 6.01 0.55
N PHE A 25 4.56 5.09 -0.21
CA PHE A 25 4.61 5.14 -1.68
C PHE A 25 3.83 6.31 -2.29
N HIS A 26 3.01 7.01 -1.50
CA HIS A 26 2.32 8.24 -1.91
C HIS A 26 3.11 9.50 -1.55
N PHE A 27 4.27 9.37 -0.89
CA PHE A 27 5.13 10.47 -0.46
C PHE A 27 5.51 11.46 -1.58
N LEU A 28 5.66 10.98 -2.82
CA LEU A 28 5.96 11.83 -3.98
C LEU A 28 4.83 12.83 -4.29
N LEU A 29 3.58 12.49 -3.96
CA LEU A 29 2.43 13.39 -4.05
C LEU A 29 2.28 14.25 -2.79
N GLU A 30 2.69 13.74 -1.62
CA GLU A 30 2.61 14.48 -0.36
C GLU A 30 3.71 15.53 -0.16
N ARG A 31 4.84 15.45 -0.88
CA ARG A 31 5.91 16.48 -0.79
C ARG A 31 5.40 17.89 -1.12
N GLU A 32 4.33 18.00 -1.91
CA GLU A 32 3.60 19.26 -2.15
C GLU A 32 2.70 19.63 -0.96
N ARG A 33 1.96 18.68 -0.39
CA ARG A 33 1.06 18.89 0.76
C ARG A 33 1.79 19.17 2.08
N THR A 34 2.91 18.52 2.36
CA THR A 34 3.68 18.73 3.61
C THR A 34 4.37 20.09 3.61
N ARG A 35 4.68 20.65 2.43
CA ARG A 35 5.10 22.06 2.31
C ARG A 35 3.96 23.02 2.66
N GLU A 36 2.75 22.74 2.20
CA GLU A 36 1.55 23.52 2.51
C GLU A 36 1.16 23.41 4.00
N ALA A 37 1.24 22.22 4.58
CA ALA A 37 0.95 21.98 6.00
C ALA A 37 1.98 22.61 6.94
N LYS A 38 3.28 22.55 6.61
CA LYS A 38 4.33 23.26 7.36
C LYS A 38 4.18 24.77 7.26
N ALA A 39 3.80 25.30 6.10
CA ALA A 39 3.47 26.72 5.95
C ALA A 39 2.23 27.12 6.78
N PHE A 40 1.27 26.21 6.95
CA PHE A 40 0.08 26.41 7.77
C PHE A 40 0.35 26.32 9.29
N GLU A 41 1.22 25.40 9.72
CA GLU A 41 1.67 25.31 11.12
C GLU A 41 2.58 26.47 11.51
N GLU A 42 3.48 26.93 10.63
CA GLU A 42 4.30 28.12 10.87
C GLU A 42 3.43 29.39 11.02
N THR A 43 2.33 29.49 10.25
CA THR A 43 1.35 30.60 10.38
C THR A 43 0.41 30.45 11.58
N ALA A 44 0.24 29.25 12.13
CA ALA A 44 -0.53 28.99 13.35
C ALA A 44 0.29 29.19 14.63
N ALA A 45 1.57 28.82 14.63
CA ALA A 45 2.49 29.01 15.76
C ALA A 45 2.76 30.49 16.08
N GLU A 46 2.60 31.40 15.10
CA GLU A 46 2.62 32.85 15.30
C GLU A 46 1.41 33.41 16.07
N GLN A 47 0.38 32.60 16.37
CA GLN A 47 -0.90 33.06 16.93
C GLN A 47 -1.11 32.75 18.41
N THR A 48 -0.09 32.91 19.25
CA THR A 48 -0.25 32.93 20.73
C THR A 48 -0.89 34.23 21.25
N ARG A 49 -1.26 35.16 20.35
CA ARG A 49 -2.00 36.39 20.69
C ARG A 49 -3.26 36.50 19.84
N LEU A 50 -4.41 36.62 20.49
CA LEU A 50 -5.68 36.93 19.83
C LEU A 50 -5.55 38.28 19.09
N LYS A 51 -5.56 38.24 17.75
CA LYS A 51 -5.39 39.43 16.92
C LYS A 51 -6.52 40.43 17.19
N THR A 52 -6.15 41.68 17.46
CA THR A 52 -7.10 42.76 17.71
C THR A 52 -6.80 43.95 16.82
N ASN A 53 -7.78 44.43 16.06
CA ASN A 53 -7.62 45.60 15.16
C ASN A 53 -7.60 46.95 15.89
N ARG A 54 -7.65 46.97 17.23
CA ARG A 54 -7.78 48.18 18.05
C ARG A 54 -6.84 48.14 19.28
N PRO A 55 -5.87 49.06 19.40
CA PRO A 55 -4.83 49.01 20.44
C PRO A 55 -5.34 49.05 21.89
N TYR A 56 -6.47 49.71 22.14
CA TYR A 56 -7.01 49.85 23.51
C TYR A 56 -7.72 48.59 24.03
N MET A 57 -8.11 47.66 23.14
CA MET A 57 -8.76 46.41 23.55
C MET A 57 -7.76 45.29 23.85
N GLU A 58 -6.48 45.49 23.53
CA GLU A 58 -5.40 44.52 23.77
C GLU A 58 -5.26 44.16 25.25
N LYS A 59 -5.44 45.15 26.14
CA LYS A 59 -5.40 44.97 27.61
C LYS A 59 -6.55 44.15 28.17
N TYR A 60 -7.69 44.09 27.47
CA TYR A 60 -8.89 43.34 27.89
C TYR A 60 -9.00 41.98 27.22
N ILE A 61 -8.51 41.87 25.99
CA ILE A 61 -8.51 40.62 25.21
C ILE A 61 -7.35 39.72 25.62
N ASN A 62 -6.23 40.29 26.05
CA ASN A 62 -5.04 39.54 26.46
C ASN A 62 -4.58 39.95 27.89
N PRO A 63 -5.41 39.67 28.92
CA PRO A 63 -5.05 40.01 30.29
C PRO A 63 -3.81 39.22 30.77
N PRO A 64 -3.04 39.76 31.73
CA PRO A 64 -1.79 39.14 32.21
C PRO A 64 -1.98 37.72 32.75
N GLU A 65 -3.14 37.44 33.35
CA GLU A 65 -3.52 36.13 33.88
C GLU A 65 -3.74 35.10 32.77
N PHE A 66 -4.44 35.46 31.69
CA PHE A 66 -4.63 34.62 30.51
C PHE A 66 -3.31 34.30 29.82
N LEU A 67 -2.43 35.30 29.69
CA LEU A 67 -1.07 35.13 29.17
C LEU A 67 -0.19 34.25 30.05
N ALA A 68 -0.39 34.26 31.37
CA ALA A 68 0.36 33.43 32.31
C ALA A 68 -0.13 31.98 32.30
N GLU A 69 -1.45 31.74 32.20
CA GLU A 69 -2.02 30.40 32.01
C GLU A 69 -1.62 29.79 30.67
N GLU A 70 -1.67 30.55 29.57
CA GLU A 70 -1.19 30.13 28.25
C GLU A 70 0.31 29.81 28.26
N ARG A 71 1.14 30.65 28.92
CA ARG A 71 2.57 30.35 29.09
C ARG A 71 2.80 29.10 29.91
N LYS A 72 2.07 28.92 31.01
CA LYS A 72 2.19 27.73 31.86
C LYS A 72 1.73 26.47 31.12
N ARG A 73 0.66 26.55 30.33
CA ARG A 73 0.23 25.46 29.42
C ARG A 73 1.26 25.17 28.35
N ALA A 74 1.82 26.21 27.71
CA ALA A 74 2.88 26.06 26.72
C ALA A 74 4.19 25.52 27.34
N GLU A 75 4.51 25.88 28.58
CA GLU A 75 5.63 25.34 29.36
C GLU A 75 5.37 23.88 29.78
N GLU A 76 4.15 23.53 30.18
CA GLU A 76 3.73 22.14 30.48
C GLU A 76 3.71 21.28 29.20
N GLU A 77 3.30 21.83 28.05
CA GLU A 77 3.39 21.20 26.72
C GLU A 77 4.84 21.09 26.23
N GLN A 78 5.69 22.09 26.50
CA GLN A 78 7.13 22.00 26.25
C GLN A 78 7.82 20.96 27.15
N GLN A 79 7.42 20.87 28.43
CA GLN A 79 7.95 19.91 29.39
C GLN A 79 7.47 18.48 29.13
N ARG A 80 6.27 18.30 28.54
CA ARG A 80 5.81 16.99 28.03
C ARG A 80 6.64 16.47 26.86
N GLY A 81 7.55 17.29 26.32
CA GLY A 81 8.31 17.00 25.11
C GLY A 81 7.39 17.04 23.90
N LYS A 82 7.83 17.69 22.82
CA LYS A 82 7.12 17.55 21.54
C LYS A 82 7.12 16.07 21.18
N GLN A 83 5.94 15.47 21.03
CA GLN A 83 5.83 14.11 20.52
C GLN A 83 6.49 14.09 19.13
N ILE A 84 7.45 13.20 18.95
CA ILE A 84 8.15 13.02 17.68
C ILE A 84 7.71 11.65 17.16
N PRO A 85 7.06 11.58 15.99
CA PRO A 85 6.63 12.68 15.13
C PRO A 85 5.40 13.44 15.69
N SER A 86 5.15 14.67 15.22
CA SER A 86 3.99 15.48 15.65
C SER A 86 2.65 14.89 15.19
N HIS A 87 2.69 14.13 14.10
CA HIS A 87 1.58 13.35 13.56
C HIS A 87 2.11 11.96 13.19
N PRO A 88 1.27 10.91 13.21
CA PRO A 88 1.68 9.59 12.76
C PRO A 88 2.35 9.63 11.39
N GLU A 89 3.54 9.06 11.28
CA GLU A 89 4.33 9.09 10.05
C GLU A 89 4.40 7.71 9.39
N LYS A 90 3.87 7.61 8.17
CA LYS A 90 3.84 6.38 7.36
C LYS A 90 5.21 5.95 6.84
N ASP A 91 6.05 6.90 6.45
CA ASP A 91 7.38 6.63 5.90
C ASP A 91 8.37 6.30 7.02
N VAL A 92 8.31 5.06 7.52
CA VAL A 92 9.16 4.59 8.62
C VAL A 92 10.64 4.65 8.24
N MET A 93 11.02 4.21 7.03
CA MET A 93 12.41 4.32 6.58
C MET A 93 12.89 5.77 6.51
N GLY A 94 12.06 6.67 5.99
CA GLY A 94 12.35 8.11 5.98
C GLY A 94 12.48 8.69 7.39
N PHE A 95 11.65 8.25 8.33
CA PHE A 95 11.73 8.62 9.74
C PHE A 95 13.06 8.18 10.36
N LEU A 96 13.47 6.92 10.14
CA LEU A 96 14.73 6.38 10.63
C LEU A 96 15.93 7.15 10.07
N LEU A 97 15.94 7.49 8.78
CA LEU A 97 17.01 8.31 8.19
C LEU A 97 17.21 9.67 8.87
N ARG A 98 16.14 10.26 9.42
CA ARG A 98 16.21 11.59 10.06
C ARG A 98 16.49 11.54 11.55
N HIS A 99 16.06 10.48 12.22
CA HIS A 99 16.00 10.43 13.69
C HIS A 99 16.82 9.29 14.29
N ALA A 100 17.12 8.23 13.54
CA ALA A 100 17.86 7.10 14.07
C ALA A 100 19.35 7.47 14.23
N PRO A 101 20.01 6.95 15.28
CA PRO A 101 21.42 7.22 15.55
C PRO A 101 22.34 6.41 14.63
N LEU A 102 22.25 6.61 13.32
CA LEU A 102 23.00 5.90 12.28
C LEU A 102 24.41 6.49 12.09
N GLU A 103 25.36 5.63 11.73
CA GLU A 103 26.64 6.06 11.17
C GLU A 103 26.47 6.55 9.72
N ASP A 104 27.39 7.36 9.22
CA ASP A 104 27.28 7.95 7.87
C ASP A 104 27.07 6.90 6.77
N TRP A 105 27.79 5.77 6.84
CA TRP A 105 27.64 4.67 5.88
C TRP A 105 26.33 3.88 6.07
N GLU A 106 25.83 3.74 7.30
CA GLU A 106 24.53 3.11 7.58
C GLU A 106 23.40 3.96 6.99
N ALA A 107 23.48 5.29 7.17
CA ALA A 107 22.52 6.23 6.60
C ALA A 107 22.56 6.24 5.06
N GLU A 108 23.75 6.15 4.46
CA GLU A 108 23.91 6.07 3.00
C GLU A 108 23.27 4.79 2.44
N LEU A 109 23.53 3.62 3.05
CA LEU A 109 22.93 2.36 2.62
C LEU A 109 21.41 2.35 2.77
N LEU A 110 20.90 2.83 3.92
CA LEU A 110 19.46 2.93 4.14
C LEU A 110 18.82 3.88 3.11
N SER A 111 19.50 4.96 2.74
CA SER A 111 19.04 5.90 1.71
C SER A 111 19.01 5.24 0.32
N ILE A 112 20.04 4.46 -0.04
CA ILE A 112 20.10 3.74 -1.31
C ILE A 112 18.94 2.75 -1.44
N VAL A 113 18.74 1.91 -0.42
CA VAL A 113 17.65 0.91 -0.42
C VAL A 113 16.29 1.60 -0.51
N ARG A 114 16.10 2.70 0.25
CA ARG A 114 14.88 3.50 0.17
C ARG A 114 14.65 4.06 -1.24
N GLU A 115 15.67 4.64 -1.87
CA GLU A 115 15.58 5.21 -3.23
C GLU A 115 15.27 4.14 -4.29
N GLU A 116 15.92 2.97 -4.20
CA GLU A 116 15.66 1.82 -5.07
C GLU A 116 14.21 1.33 -4.94
N ALA A 117 13.72 1.19 -3.71
CA ALA A 117 12.35 0.76 -3.46
C ALA A 117 11.31 1.77 -4.01
N TYR A 118 11.61 3.09 -3.98
CA TYR A 118 10.77 4.09 -4.67
C TYR A 118 10.82 3.97 -6.20
N TYR A 119 11.99 3.65 -6.77
CA TYR A 119 12.14 3.43 -8.20
C TYR A 119 11.25 2.28 -8.70
N PHE A 120 11.12 1.20 -7.92
CA PHE A 120 10.31 0.04 -8.26
C PHE A 120 8.83 0.15 -7.83
N ALA A 121 8.45 1.14 -7.01
CA ALA A 121 7.06 1.30 -6.56
C ALA A 121 6.02 1.36 -7.70
N PRO A 122 6.25 2.07 -8.83
CA PRO A 122 5.31 2.06 -9.95
C PRO A 122 5.11 0.67 -10.57
N GLN A 123 6.14 -0.19 -10.58
CA GLN A 123 6.04 -1.58 -11.05
C GLN A 123 5.13 -2.40 -10.15
N GLY A 124 5.22 -2.20 -8.82
CA GLY A 124 4.32 -2.83 -7.85
C GLY A 124 2.87 -2.39 -8.02
N GLN A 125 2.62 -1.11 -8.30
CA GLN A 125 1.28 -0.54 -8.52
C GLN A 125 0.62 -0.95 -9.85
N THR A 126 1.38 -1.48 -10.80
CA THR A 126 0.91 -1.82 -12.16
C THR A 126 1.17 -3.28 -12.52
N LYS A 127 1.39 -4.14 -11.52
CA LYS A 127 1.77 -5.55 -11.70
C LYS A 127 0.75 -6.32 -12.53
N ILE A 128 -0.52 -6.31 -12.16
CA ILE A 128 -1.59 -7.01 -12.89
C ILE A 128 -1.69 -6.51 -14.32
N LEU A 129 -1.70 -5.20 -14.51
CA LEU A 129 -1.82 -4.60 -15.83
C LEU A 129 -0.60 -4.90 -16.72
N ASN A 130 0.62 -4.81 -16.17
CA ASN A 130 1.87 -5.08 -16.90
C ASN A 130 1.96 -6.54 -17.32
N GLU A 131 1.74 -7.47 -16.38
CA GLU A 131 1.79 -8.90 -16.66
C GLU A 131 0.66 -9.33 -17.61
N GLY A 132 -0.53 -8.76 -17.43
CA GLY A 132 -1.67 -8.93 -18.33
C GLY A 132 -1.36 -8.43 -19.75
N PHE A 133 -0.78 -7.25 -19.88
CA PHE A 133 -0.45 -6.64 -21.16
C PHE A 133 0.63 -7.45 -21.90
N ALA A 134 1.68 -7.86 -21.19
CA ALA A 134 2.71 -8.73 -21.73
C ALA A 134 2.12 -10.04 -22.22
N SER A 135 1.29 -10.70 -21.39
CA SER A 135 0.63 -11.96 -21.74
C SER A 135 -0.33 -11.83 -22.93
N PHE A 136 -1.06 -10.72 -22.98
CA PHE A 136 -2.00 -10.40 -24.04
C PHE A 136 -1.25 -10.31 -25.39
N PHE A 137 -0.19 -9.52 -25.46
CA PHE A 137 0.56 -9.34 -26.71
C PHE A 137 1.42 -10.55 -27.05
N HIS A 138 2.03 -11.20 -26.06
CA HIS A 138 2.76 -12.44 -26.25
C HIS A 138 1.85 -13.49 -26.88
N SER A 139 0.66 -13.73 -26.30
CA SER A 139 -0.29 -14.70 -26.85
C SER A 139 -0.68 -14.36 -28.27
N ARG A 140 -0.91 -13.08 -28.57
CA ARG A 140 -1.32 -12.64 -29.90
C ARG A 140 -0.22 -12.78 -30.94
N ILE A 141 1.02 -12.37 -30.61
CA ILE A 141 2.17 -12.50 -31.50
C ILE A 141 2.42 -13.97 -31.81
N MET A 142 2.39 -14.83 -30.79
CA MET A 142 2.52 -16.27 -30.99
C MET A 142 1.42 -16.78 -31.91
N THR A 143 0.14 -16.61 -31.58
CA THR A 143 -0.94 -17.24 -32.34
C THR A 143 -1.20 -16.63 -33.72
N GLU A 144 -0.85 -15.37 -33.97
CA GLU A 144 -1.15 -14.69 -35.24
C GLU A 144 0.06 -14.54 -36.18
N ARG A 145 1.30 -14.61 -35.67
CA ARG A 145 2.49 -14.20 -36.45
C ARG A 145 3.69 -15.14 -36.36
N ALA A 146 3.94 -15.75 -35.20
CA ALA A 146 5.22 -16.40 -34.92
C ALA A 146 5.13 -17.93 -34.76
N LEU A 147 4.06 -18.44 -34.15
CA LEU A 147 3.90 -19.85 -33.80
C LEU A 147 3.73 -20.71 -35.06
N LYS A 148 4.47 -21.81 -35.13
CA LYS A 148 4.28 -22.85 -36.15
C LYS A 148 3.33 -23.94 -35.65
N ASP A 149 2.65 -24.60 -36.58
CA ASP A 149 1.66 -25.65 -36.28
C ASP A 149 2.20 -26.75 -35.35
N ASN A 150 3.48 -27.11 -35.49
CA ASN A 150 4.13 -28.16 -34.69
C ASN A 150 4.55 -27.70 -33.28
N GLU A 151 4.54 -26.40 -32.99
CA GLU A 151 4.91 -25.81 -31.70
C GLU A 151 3.66 -25.51 -30.84
N PHE A 152 2.46 -25.73 -31.37
CA PHE A 152 1.21 -25.30 -30.73
C PHE A 152 0.97 -25.93 -29.36
N ILE A 153 1.23 -27.22 -29.22
CA ILE A 153 1.01 -27.95 -27.95
C ILE A 153 1.97 -27.43 -26.90
N ASP A 154 3.27 -27.35 -27.22
CA ASP A 154 4.30 -26.85 -26.29
C ASP A 154 3.97 -25.43 -25.84
N TYR A 155 3.61 -24.54 -26.77
CA TYR A 155 3.20 -23.18 -26.44
C TYR A 155 1.95 -23.17 -25.55
N ALA A 156 0.93 -23.97 -25.86
CA ALA A 156 -0.31 -24.02 -25.10
C ALA A 156 -0.06 -24.50 -23.65
N ASP A 157 0.77 -25.53 -23.47
CA ASP A 157 1.13 -26.06 -22.15
C ASP A 157 1.93 -25.03 -21.34
N HIS A 158 2.92 -24.37 -21.96
CA HIS A 158 3.69 -23.31 -21.31
C HIS A 158 2.82 -22.10 -20.94
N HIS A 159 1.97 -21.63 -21.86
CA HIS A 159 1.08 -20.49 -21.61
C HIS A 159 0.07 -20.81 -20.52
N ALA A 160 -0.56 -21.98 -20.58
CA ALA A 160 -1.52 -22.45 -19.59
C ALA A 160 -0.88 -22.53 -18.20
N SER A 161 0.37 -23.01 -18.10
CA SER A 161 1.10 -23.07 -16.83
C SER A 161 1.33 -21.70 -16.20
N THR A 162 1.64 -20.68 -17.01
CA THR A 162 1.85 -19.30 -16.54
C THR A 162 0.56 -18.63 -16.09
N VAL A 163 -0.55 -18.86 -16.81
CA VAL A 163 -1.87 -18.26 -16.48
C VAL A 163 -2.73 -19.16 -15.58
N ALA A 164 -2.21 -20.30 -15.13
CA ALA A 164 -2.94 -21.23 -14.28
C ALA A 164 -3.22 -20.60 -12.90
N LEU A 165 -4.40 -20.87 -12.37
CA LEU A 165 -4.70 -20.62 -10.97
C LEU A 165 -4.17 -21.82 -10.17
N GLN A 166 -3.13 -21.61 -9.36
CA GLN A 166 -2.50 -22.70 -8.60
C GLN A 166 -3.40 -23.18 -7.45
N HIS A 167 -4.14 -22.28 -6.80
CA HIS A 167 -5.04 -22.61 -5.69
C HIS A 167 -6.37 -21.83 -5.74
N PRO A 168 -7.51 -22.43 -5.33
CA PRO A 168 -8.77 -21.71 -5.13
C PRO A 168 -8.58 -20.55 -4.14
N GLY A 169 -8.86 -19.32 -4.58
CA GLY A 169 -8.71 -18.11 -3.77
C GLY A 169 -7.40 -17.34 -3.96
N GLN A 170 -6.40 -17.90 -4.64
CA GLN A 170 -5.20 -17.15 -5.02
C GLN A 170 -5.43 -16.39 -6.33
N LEU A 171 -5.14 -15.09 -6.33
CA LEU A 171 -5.17 -14.28 -7.55
C LEU A 171 -3.90 -14.53 -8.36
N ASN A 172 -4.06 -14.88 -9.64
CA ASN A 172 -2.94 -14.86 -10.59
C ASN A 172 -3.01 -13.54 -11.40
N PRO A 173 -2.04 -12.61 -11.23
CA PRO A 173 -1.97 -11.36 -11.97
C PRO A 173 -2.03 -11.54 -13.50
N TYR A 174 -1.32 -12.55 -14.03
CA TYR A 174 -1.31 -12.87 -15.45
C TYR A 174 -2.70 -13.24 -15.95
N LYS A 175 -3.42 -14.08 -15.18
CA LYS A 175 -4.75 -14.55 -15.54
C LYS A 175 -5.79 -13.43 -15.51
N ILE A 176 -5.83 -12.64 -14.45
CA ILE A 176 -6.79 -11.54 -14.34
C ILE A 176 -6.49 -10.47 -15.38
N GLY A 177 -5.22 -10.08 -15.51
CA GLY A 177 -4.79 -9.04 -16.43
C GLY A 177 -5.11 -9.38 -17.89
N ILE A 178 -4.74 -10.57 -18.38
CA ILE A 178 -4.99 -10.95 -19.78
C ILE A 178 -6.49 -11.04 -20.10
N GLU A 179 -7.28 -11.63 -19.20
CA GLU A 179 -8.71 -11.82 -19.44
C GLU A 179 -9.47 -10.49 -19.37
N LEU A 180 -9.10 -9.58 -18.47
CA LEU A 180 -9.67 -8.24 -18.44
C LEU A 180 -9.32 -7.45 -19.70
N LEU A 181 -8.08 -7.52 -20.19
CA LEU A 181 -7.70 -6.84 -21.44
C LEU A 181 -8.44 -7.39 -22.67
N ARG A 182 -8.65 -8.71 -22.72
CA ARG A 182 -9.49 -9.35 -23.76
C ARG A 182 -10.95 -8.88 -23.67
N ASP A 183 -11.50 -8.81 -22.47
CA ASP A 183 -12.86 -8.31 -22.23
C ASP A 183 -13.00 -6.83 -22.63
N ILE A 184 -12.02 -5.99 -22.32
CA ILE A 184 -11.97 -4.58 -22.75
C ILE A 184 -11.91 -4.48 -24.27
N GLU A 185 -11.03 -5.23 -24.93
CA GLU A 185 -10.93 -5.20 -26.39
C GLU A 185 -12.25 -5.59 -27.05
N GLU A 186 -12.89 -6.65 -26.56
CA GLU A 186 -14.17 -7.12 -27.07
C GLU A 186 -15.28 -6.09 -26.86
N ARG A 187 -15.41 -5.53 -25.65
CA ARG A 187 -16.44 -4.54 -25.32
C ARG A 187 -16.29 -3.29 -26.17
N TRP A 188 -15.08 -2.76 -26.33
CA TRP A 188 -14.86 -1.57 -27.14
C TRP A 188 -15.01 -1.82 -28.64
N ASN A 189 -14.66 -3.01 -29.13
CA ASN A 189 -14.92 -3.38 -30.52
C ASN A 189 -16.42 -3.47 -30.81
N LYS A 190 -17.21 -4.03 -29.88
CA LYS A 190 -18.67 -4.19 -30.01
C LYS A 190 -19.46 -2.95 -29.59
N GLY A 191 -18.83 -1.94 -29.00
CA GLY A 191 -19.51 -0.76 -28.46
C GLY A 191 -20.37 -1.06 -27.23
N GLN A 192 -19.98 -2.02 -26.40
CA GLN A 192 -20.64 -2.44 -25.15
C GLN A 192 -20.20 -1.55 -23.97
N PHE A 193 -20.39 -0.24 -24.12
CA PHE A 193 -20.05 0.75 -23.11
C PHE A 193 -20.99 1.96 -23.22
N GLY A 194 -21.08 2.73 -22.13
CA GLY A 194 -21.87 3.95 -22.06
C GLY A 194 -23.35 3.70 -21.78
N LYS A 195 -24.07 4.82 -21.58
CA LYS A 195 -25.44 4.84 -21.04
C LYS A 195 -26.41 3.90 -21.75
N GLU A 196 -26.36 3.85 -23.08
CA GLU A 196 -27.27 3.03 -23.89
C GLU A 196 -27.08 1.52 -23.64
N TYR A 197 -25.86 1.09 -23.37
CA TYR A 197 -25.56 -0.31 -23.04
C TYR A 197 -25.89 -0.62 -21.58
N ASP A 198 -25.55 0.29 -20.66
CA ASP A 198 -25.74 0.09 -19.22
C ASP A 198 -27.23 0.06 -18.82
N GLU A 199 -28.05 0.89 -19.45
CA GLU A 199 -29.50 0.95 -19.21
C GLU A 199 -30.29 -0.12 -19.98
N CYS A 200 -29.64 -0.91 -20.84
CA CYS A 200 -30.30 -1.95 -21.62
C CYS A 200 -30.75 -3.11 -20.72
N ARG A 201 -32.06 -3.20 -20.46
CA ARG A 201 -32.68 -4.27 -19.66
C ARG A 201 -32.98 -5.56 -20.43
N ASP A 202 -32.97 -5.50 -21.76
CA ASP A 202 -33.21 -6.68 -22.60
C ASP A 202 -31.90 -7.47 -22.78
N MET A 203 -31.81 -8.62 -22.09
CA MET A 203 -30.65 -9.50 -22.12
C MET A 203 -30.36 -10.07 -23.51
N THR A 204 -31.37 -10.20 -24.38
CA THR A 204 -31.19 -10.70 -25.75
C THR A 204 -30.52 -9.66 -26.62
N VAL A 205 -30.92 -8.40 -26.48
CA VAL A 205 -30.29 -7.26 -27.16
C VAL A 205 -28.87 -7.06 -26.63
N LYS A 206 -28.67 -7.12 -25.31
CA LYS A 206 -27.35 -7.00 -24.67
C LYS A 206 -26.36 -8.06 -25.18
N ARG A 207 -26.81 -9.32 -25.34
CA ARG A 207 -25.99 -10.42 -25.88
C ARG A 207 -25.62 -10.26 -27.36
N LYS A 208 -26.52 -9.72 -28.18
CA LYS A 208 -26.30 -9.49 -29.62
C LYS A 208 -25.71 -8.12 -29.92
N TRP A 209 -25.35 -7.35 -28.89
CA TRP A 209 -24.86 -6.01 -29.03
C TRP A 209 -23.53 -5.98 -29.78
N ASP A 210 -23.55 -5.43 -30.98
CA ASP A 210 -22.37 -5.25 -31.81
C ASP A 210 -22.55 -4.04 -32.74
N ARG A 211 -21.90 -2.93 -32.38
CA ARG A 211 -21.82 -1.70 -33.17
C ARG A 211 -20.63 -1.69 -34.12
N LYS A 212 -19.75 -2.70 -34.07
CA LYS A 212 -18.54 -2.84 -34.90
C LYS A 212 -17.68 -1.59 -34.92
N LEU A 213 -17.48 -0.97 -33.75
CA LEU A 213 -16.69 0.27 -33.63
C LEU A 213 -15.20 0.02 -33.84
N GLY A 214 -14.70 -1.17 -33.50
CA GLY A 214 -13.28 -1.51 -33.69
C GLY A 214 -12.30 -0.74 -32.80
N LEU A 215 -12.78 -0.10 -31.72
CA LEU A 215 -11.99 0.78 -30.85
C LEU A 215 -11.20 0.05 -29.74
N GLY A 216 -11.28 -1.29 -29.70
CA GLY A 216 -10.71 -2.09 -28.61
C GLY A 216 -9.19 -1.95 -28.47
N ARG A 217 -8.48 -1.83 -29.61
CA ARG A 217 -7.03 -1.68 -29.62
C ARG A 217 -6.58 -0.35 -29.03
N GLU A 218 -7.22 0.73 -29.44
CA GLU A 218 -6.96 2.09 -28.92
C GLU A 218 -7.21 2.12 -27.41
N LYS A 219 -8.31 1.50 -26.96
CA LYS A 219 -8.62 1.43 -25.53
C LYS A 219 -7.58 0.67 -24.72
N ILE A 220 -7.03 -0.45 -25.22
CA ILE A 220 -5.96 -1.17 -24.51
C ILE A 220 -4.73 -0.26 -24.28
N PHE A 221 -4.32 0.52 -25.29
CA PHE A 221 -3.20 1.45 -25.14
C PHE A 221 -3.51 2.63 -24.22
N GLU A 222 -4.74 3.14 -24.24
CA GLU A 222 -5.22 4.15 -23.30
C GLU A 222 -5.15 3.64 -21.86
N VAL A 223 -5.66 2.41 -21.62
CA VAL A 223 -5.65 1.76 -20.31
C VAL A 223 -4.22 1.62 -19.80
N ARG A 224 -3.31 1.11 -20.64
CA ARG A 224 -1.89 0.94 -20.28
C ARG A 224 -1.19 2.26 -19.91
N LYS A 225 -1.64 3.37 -20.48
CA LYS A 225 -1.05 4.70 -20.27
C LYS A 225 -1.57 5.40 -19.00
N LEU A 226 -2.83 5.20 -18.64
CA LEU A 226 -3.50 6.03 -17.63
C LEU A 226 -3.84 5.31 -16.32
N TYR A 227 -3.90 3.98 -16.31
CA TYR A 227 -4.43 3.22 -15.17
C TYR A 227 -3.32 2.51 -14.40
N ASN A 228 -3.45 2.50 -13.07
CA ASN A 228 -2.76 1.54 -12.19
C ASN A 228 -3.68 0.35 -11.88
N ASP A 229 -3.20 -0.66 -11.16
CA ASP A 229 -3.97 -1.87 -10.89
C ASP A 229 -5.26 -1.61 -10.11
N VAL A 230 -5.24 -0.69 -9.14
CA VAL A 230 -6.43 -0.31 -8.36
C VAL A 230 -7.49 0.27 -9.30
N MET A 231 -7.14 1.26 -10.13
CA MET A 231 -8.05 1.87 -11.10
C MET A 231 -8.49 0.87 -12.18
N PHE A 232 -7.58 0.00 -12.61
CA PHE A 232 -7.86 -1.01 -13.63
C PHE A 232 -8.91 -2.02 -13.16
N ILE A 233 -8.78 -2.51 -11.93
CA ILE A 233 -9.78 -3.39 -11.33
C ILE A 233 -11.06 -2.62 -11.02
N ASP A 234 -10.97 -1.39 -10.51
CA ASP A 234 -12.16 -0.61 -10.14
C ASP A 234 -13.05 -0.29 -11.36
N GLU A 235 -12.46 0.14 -12.46
CA GLU A 235 -13.18 0.56 -13.66
C GLU A 235 -13.64 -0.63 -14.53
N PHE A 236 -12.80 -1.64 -14.72
CA PHE A 236 -13.03 -2.66 -15.75
C PHE A 236 -13.54 -4.01 -15.24
N LEU A 237 -13.46 -4.27 -13.94
CA LEU A 237 -14.05 -5.48 -13.37
C LEU A 237 -15.57 -5.32 -13.34
N THR A 238 -16.29 -6.25 -13.99
CA THR A 238 -17.76 -6.23 -14.08
C THR A 238 -18.39 -7.48 -13.46
N PRO A 239 -19.66 -7.41 -13.02
CA PRO A 239 -20.39 -8.60 -12.56
C PRO A 239 -20.41 -9.72 -13.62
N GLU A 240 -20.60 -9.36 -14.89
CA GLU A 240 -20.61 -10.29 -16.02
C GLU A 240 -19.24 -10.97 -16.20
N PHE A 241 -18.15 -10.23 -16.03
CA PHE A 241 -16.79 -10.78 -16.05
C PHE A 241 -16.59 -11.78 -14.90
N CYS A 242 -16.90 -11.39 -13.66
CA CYS A 242 -16.76 -12.27 -12.49
C CYS A 242 -17.57 -13.57 -12.66
N ALA A 243 -18.80 -13.47 -13.17
CA ALA A 243 -19.65 -14.64 -13.44
C ALA A 243 -19.05 -15.56 -14.52
N ARG A 244 -18.53 -15.00 -15.61
CA ARG A 244 -17.91 -15.75 -16.72
C ARG A 244 -16.66 -16.50 -16.28
N HIS A 245 -15.82 -15.84 -15.48
CA HIS A 245 -14.55 -16.39 -15.00
C HIS A 245 -14.67 -17.16 -13.67
N ARG A 246 -15.91 -17.34 -13.16
CA ARG A 246 -16.19 -18.05 -11.89
C ARG A 246 -15.36 -17.50 -10.72
N MET A 247 -15.25 -16.17 -10.66
CA MET A 247 -14.60 -15.48 -9.56
C MET A 247 -15.53 -15.51 -8.34
N PHE A 248 -15.08 -16.16 -7.28
CA PHE A 248 -15.80 -16.28 -6.02
C PHE A 248 -14.86 -15.94 -4.87
N VAL A 249 -15.41 -15.45 -3.76
CA VAL A 249 -14.64 -15.33 -2.52
C VAL A 249 -14.56 -16.70 -1.88
N TYR A 250 -13.35 -17.19 -1.66
CA TYR A 250 -13.09 -18.43 -0.94
C TYR A 250 -12.63 -18.09 0.49
N ALA A 251 -13.13 -18.82 1.48
CA ALA A 251 -12.52 -18.88 2.81
C ALA A 251 -12.16 -20.32 3.11
N PHE A 252 -11.07 -20.49 3.84
CA PHE A 252 -10.64 -21.79 4.29
C PHE A 252 -11.49 -22.20 5.50
N ASN A 253 -12.24 -23.29 5.38
CA ASN A 253 -12.98 -23.86 6.48
C ASN A 253 -12.04 -24.78 7.27
N ILE A 254 -11.58 -24.30 8.43
CA ILE A 254 -10.65 -25.02 9.31
C ILE A 254 -11.22 -26.39 9.76
N SER A 255 -12.54 -26.52 9.87
CA SER A 255 -13.17 -27.77 10.32
C SER A 255 -13.26 -28.82 9.21
N ALA A 256 -13.32 -28.39 7.95
CA ALA A 256 -13.49 -29.27 6.80
C ALA A 256 -12.20 -29.42 5.96
N ASP A 257 -11.11 -28.75 6.35
CA ASP A 257 -9.81 -28.72 5.67
C ASP A 257 -9.91 -28.41 4.16
N GLN A 258 -10.88 -27.56 3.79
CA GLN A 258 -11.19 -27.23 2.40
C GLN A 258 -11.60 -25.76 2.24
N TYR A 259 -11.38 -25.22 1.03
CA TYR A 259 -11.86 -23.90 0.66
C TYR A 259 -13.35 -23.95 0.30
N GLU A 260 -14.14 -23.12 0.98
CA GLU A 260 -15.57 -22.97 0.71
C GLU A 260 -15.86 -21.59 0.11
N ILE A 261 -16.85 -21.54 -0.78
CA ILE A 261 -17.31 -20.28 -1.38
C ILE A 261 -18.10 -19.51 -0.33
N VAL A 262 -17.55 -18.40 0.15
CA VAL A 262 -18.19 -17.52 1.14
C VAL A 262 -19.24 -16.65 0.50
N THR A 263 -18.94 -16.07 -0.67
CA THR A 263 -19.88 -15.20 -1.34
C THR A 263 -19.67 -15.17 -2.86
N ARG A 264 -20.79 -14.93 -3.55
CA ARG A 264 -20.86 -14.69 -5.00
C ARG A 264 -21.25 -13.24 -5.30
N GLU A 265 -21.36 -12.40 -4.28
CA GLU A 265 -21.73 -10.99 -4.43
C GLU A 265 -20.55 -10.21 -5.03
N PHE A 266 -20.80 -9.58 -6.18
CA PHE A 266 -19.81 -8.81 -6.91
C PHE A 266 -19.15 -7.72 -6.06
N GLU A 267 -19.94 -6.96 -5.30
CA GLU A 267 -19.44 -5.87 -4.45
C GLU A 267 -18.40 -6.36 -3.42
N LYS A 268 -18.64 -7.54 -2.82
CA LYS A 268 -17.72 -8.14 -1.85
C LYS A 268 -16.44 -8.64 -2.53
N ILE A 269 -16.56 -9.25 -3.71
CA ILE A 269 -15.40 -9.68 -4.52
C ILE A 269 -14.54 -8.47 -4.89
N LYS A 270 -15.16 -7.43 -5.46
CA LYS A 270 -14.47 -6.21 -5.88
C LYS A 270 -13.77 -5.54 -4.70
N LYS A 271 -14.47 -5.37 -3.58
CA LYS A 271 -13.90 -4.77 -2.36
C LYS A 271 -12.70 -5.55 -1.84
N GLN A 272 -12.77 -6.88 -1.81
CA GLN A 272 -11.66 -7.72 -1.36
C GLN A 272 -10.45 -7.62 -2.31
N LEU A 273 -10.67 -7.62 -3.62
CA LEU A 273 -9.60 -7.43 -4.62
C LEU A 273 -8.92 -6.07 -4.46
N LEU A 274 -9.70 -5.00 -4.34
CA LEU A 274 -9.18 -3.64 -4.17
C LEU A 274 -8.42 -3.49 -2.85
N PHE A 275 -8.92 -4.12 -1.79
CA PHE A 275 -8.24 -4.14 -0.49
C PHE A 275 -6.85 -4.81 -0.59
N GLN A 276 -6.75 -5.96 -1.27
CA GLN A 276 -5.45 -6.64 -1.47
C GLN A 276 -4.45 -5.83 -2.31
N LEU A 277 -4.93 -4.92 -3.16
CA LEU A 277 -4.08 -4.04 -3.96
C LEU A 277 -3.75 -2.72 -3.25
N THR A 278 -4.50 -2.38 -2.20
CA THR A 278 -4.25 -1.19 -1.40
C THR A 278 -2.93 -1.36 -0.66
N ASN A 279 -2.09 -0.32 -0.71
CA ASN A 279 -0.72 -0.36 -0.16
C ASN A 279 0.12 -1.56 -0.67
N MET A 280 -0.14 -2.03 -1.90
CA MET A 280 0.50 -3.22 -2.49
C MET A 280 0.33 -4.50 -1.64
N GLY A 281 -0.74 -4.56 -0.83
CA GLY A 281 -1.03 -5.68 0.07
C GLY A 281 -0.18 -5.70 1.34
N ASN A 282 0.63 -4.67 1.57
CA ASN A 282 1.42 -4.52 2.80
C ASN A 282 0.57 -3.91 3.93
N PRO A 283 0.80 -4.30 5.18
CA PRO A 283 0.13 -3.70 6.33
C PRO A 283 0.47 -2.20 6.45
N LEU A 284 -0.47 -1.42 6.95
CA LEU A 284 -0.29 0.01 7.20
C LEU A 284 0.34 0.21 8.58
N ILE A 285 1.62 0.60 8.59
CA ILE A 285 2.40 0.81 9.81
C ILE A 285 2.85 2.28 9.86
N ASP A 286 2.54 2.95 10.96
CA ASP A 286 2.91 4.34 11.20
C ASP A 286 3.84 4.46 12.43
N VAL A 287 4.82 5.34 12.38
CA VAL A 287 5.55 5.78 13.58
C VAL A 287 4.68 6.75 14.36
N ILE A 288 4.40 6.43 15.64
CA ILE A 288 3.54 7.27 16.49
C ILE A 288 4.27 7.93 17.67
N ASP A 289 5.37 7.34 18.13
CA ASP A 289 6.17 7.93 19.20
C ASP A 289 7.61 7.38 19.17
N ALA A 290 8.61 8.25 19.06
CA ALA A 290 10.03 7.91 19.11
C ALA A 290 10.66 8.11 20.49
N ASN A 291 9.86 8.48 21.50
CA ASN A 291 10.25 8.54 22.89
C ASN A 291 9.25 7.80 23.79
N TYR A 292 8.83 6.61 23.34
CA TYR A 292 7.87 5.81 24.05
C TYR A 292 8.33 5.52 25.48
N ARG A 293 7.40 5.70 26.42
CA ARG A 293 7.63 5.59 27.88
C ARG A 293 8.77 6.47 28.41
N HIS A 294 9.11 7.53 27.69
CA HIS A 294 10.24 8.42 27.99
C HIS A 294 11.62 7.72 28.03
N ARG A 295 11.77 6.62 27.28
CA ARG A 295 13.01 5.83 27.21
C ARG A 295 13.75 5.99 25.86
N GLY A 296 13.21 6.79 24.95
CA GLY A 296 13.67 6.87 23.56
C GLY A 296 13.36 5.61 22.75
N GLU A 297 12.38 4.82 23.20
CA GLU A 297 11.92 3.62 22.50
C GLU A 297 11.00 4.02 21.35
N LEU A 298 11.00 3.23 20.28
CA LEU A 298 10.17 3.49 19.11
C LEU A 298 8.84 2.74 19.23
N LEU A 299 7.73 3.45 19.10
CA LEU A 299 6.39 2.89 19.02
C LEU A 299 5.83 3.10 17.63
N LEU A 300 5.49 1.99 17.01
CA LEU A 300 4.77 1.88 15.76
C LEU A 300 3.31 1.53 16.04
N LYS A 301 2.43 1.89 15.12
CA LYS A 301 1.02 1.51 15.14
C LYS A 301 0.65 0.82 13.84
N HIS A 302 0.06 -0.36 13.97
CA HIS A 302 -0.59 -1.04 12.86
C HIS A 302 -2.05 -0.62 12.77
N THR A 303 -2.44 -0.07 11.62
CA THR A 303 -3.85 0.17 11.32
C THR A 303 -4.50 -1.15 10.90
N HIS A 304 -5.13 -1.82 11.86
CA HIS A 304 -5.79 -3.11 11.64
C HIS A 304 -7.10 -2.94 10.85
N GLU A 305 -7.07 -3.36 9.59
CA GLU A 305 -8.24 -3.34 8.70
C GLU A 305 -8.88 -4.73 8.55
N GLY A 306 -8.89 -5.52 9.64
CA GLY A 306 -9.44 -6.88 9.66
C GLY A 306 -8.45 -7.98 9.26
N VAL A 307 -7.18 -7.63 9.01
CA VAL A 307 -6.10 -8.58 8.73
C VAL A 307 -5.01 -8.45 9.78
N ASP A 308 -4.70 -9.56 10.45
CA ASP A 308 -3.65 -9.63 11.45
C ASP A 308 -2.26 -9.61 10.80
N LEU A 309 -1.27 -9.10 11.54
CA LEU A 309 0.13 -9.23 11.13
C LEU A 309 0.55 -10.71 11.20
N LYS A 310 1.31 -11.15 10.20
CA LYS A 310 2.03 -12.42 10.30
C LYS A 310 3.09 -12.29 11.38
N ILE A 311 2.92 -13.02 12.48
CA ILE A 311 3.76 -12.90 13.67
C ILE A 311 5.24 -13.14 13.37
N ASP A 312 5.56 -14.14 12.55
CA ASP A 312 6.95 -14.45 12.21
C ASP A 312 7.61 -13.31 11.42
N TRP A 313 6.87 -12.64 10.53
CA TRP A 313 7.37 -11.50 9.77
C TRP A 313 7.47 -10.25 10.64
N ALA A 314 6.48 -10.01 11.50
CA ALA A 314 6.49 -8.89 12.44
C ALA A 314 7.69 -8.96 13.40
N LYS A 315 8.04 -10.17 13.86
CA LYS A 315 9.23 -10.40 14.69
C LYS A 315 10.51 -9.98 13.96
N GLU A 316 10.77 -10.51 12.77
CA GLU A 316 11.98 -10.16 12.01
C GLU A 316 12.03 -8.67 11.65
N ALA A 317 10.90 -8.06 11.31
CA ALA A 317 10.81 -6.62 11.07
C ALA A 317 11.17 -5.81 12.33
N LEU A 318 10.63 -6.16 13.51
CA LEU A 318 10.97 -5.51 14.78
C LEU A 318 12.46 -5.65 15.12
N LYS A 319 13.06 -6.80 14.83
CA LYS A 319 14.49 -7.03 15.02
C LYS A 319 15.34 -6.14 14.12
N ALA A 320 14.98 -6.02 12.84
CA ALA A 320 15.64 -5.10 11.91
C ALA A 320 15.49 -3.63 12.34
N LEU A 321 14.27 -3.23 12.71
CA LEU A 321 14.01 -1.89 13.22
C LEU A 321 14.80 -1.58 14.49
N CYS A 322 14.87 -2.52 15.45
CA CYS A 322 15.66 -2.35 16.66
C CYS A 322 17.16 -2.25 16.37
N ARG A 323 17.66 -2.95 15.35
CA ARG A 323 19.05 -2.85 14.92
C ARG A 323 19.38 -1.46 14.38
N ILE A 324 18.47 -0.88 13.59
CA ILE A 324 18.62 0.45 13.00
C ILE A 324 18.39 1.55 14.05
N TRP A 325 17.37 1.42 14.89
CA TRP A 325 17.02 2.38 15.94
C TRP A 325 17.96 2.33 17.16
N LYS A 326 18.66 1.21 17.35
CA LYS A 326 19.61 0.93 18.46
C LYS A 326 18.96 0.92 19.86
N LYS A 327 17.63 0.92 19.93
CA LYS A 327 16.82 0.87 21.15
C LYS A 327 15.57 -0.01 20.94
N PRO A 328 14.89 -0.46 22.01
CA PRO A 328 13.69 -1.27 21.89
C PRO A 328 12.63 -0.65 20.98
N VAL A 329 11.95 -1.53 20.24
CA VAL A 329 10.90 -1.17 19.28
C VAL A 329 9.62 -1.94 19.61
N HIS A 330 8.50 -1.25 19.48
CA HIS A 330 7.17 -1.73 19.80
C HIS A 330 6.24 -1.51 18.61
N VAL A 331 5.30 -2.42 18.39
CA VAL A 331 4.18 -2.22 17.48
C VAL A 331 2.86 -2.51 18.20
N ASP A 332 1.99 -1.50 18.25
CA ASP A 332 0.60 -1.63 18.69
C ASP A 332 -0.23 -2.23 17.53
N THR A 333 -0.85 -3.38 17.78
CA THR A 333 -1.62 -4.13 16.78
C THR A 333 -2.77 -4.89 17.44
N VAL A 334 -3.64 -5.47 16.61
CA VAL A 334 -4.64 -6.45 17.03
C VAL A 334 -4.23 -7.83 16.52
N VAL A 335 -4.37 -8.86 17.37
CA VAL A 335 -4.17 -10.28 17.02
C VAL A 335 -5.34 -11.07 17.58
N ASP A 336 -6.00 -11.85 16.74
CA ASP A 336 -7.21 -12.63 17.07
C ASP A 336 -8.31 -11.76 17.73
N GLY A 337 -8.44 -10.50 17.28
CA GLY A 337 -9.39 -9.53 17.84
C GLY A 337 -8.99 -8.95 19.20
N VAL A 338 -7.82 -9.29 19.74
CA VAL A 338 -7.30 -8.77 21.00
C VAL A 338 -6.21 -7.72 20.72
N PRO A 339 -6.32 -6.50 21.28
CA PRO A 339 -5.25 -5.51 21.24
C PRO A 339 -3.98 -6.02 21.94
N LYS A 340 -2.84 -5.89 21.29
CA LYS A 340 -1.53 -6.36 21.76
C LYS A 340 -0.42 -5.42 21.33
N ILE A 341 0.59 -5.27 22.18
CA ILE A 341 1.84 -4.62 21.84
C ILE A 341 2.91 -5.70 21.69
N LEU A 342 3.38 -5.88 20.46
CA LEU A 342 4.53 -6.73 20.17
C LEU A 342 5.79 -5.89 20.35
N SER A 343 6.74 -6.38 21.13
CA SER A 343 7.95 -5.64 21.50
C SER A 343 9.20 -6.48 21.25
N PHE A 344 10.28 -5.83 20.86
CA PHE A 344 11.61 -6.44 20.82
C PHE A 344 12.60 -5.54 21.56
N ASP A 345 13.30 -6.08 22.55
CA ASP A 345 14.20 -5.32 23.42
C ASP A 345 15.68 -5.39 23.01
N GLY A 346 15.98 -6.08 21.90
CA GLY A 346 17.33 -6.35 21.41
C GLY A 346 17.79 -7.78 21.67
N GLN A 347 17.11 -8.53 22.54
CA GLN A 347 17.42 -9.93 22.85
C GLN A 347 16.18 -10.82 22.68
N GLU A 348 15.06 -10.43 23.29
CA GLU A 348 13.84 -11.23 23.38
C GLU A 348 12.62 -10.48 22.84
N TYR A 349 11.65 -11.28 22.39
CA TYR A 349 10.34 -10.79 21.99
C TYR A 349 9.37 -10.85 23.16
N HIS A 350 8.68 -9.74 23.41
CA HIS A 350 7.65 -9.65 24.44
C HIS A 350 6.30 -9.33 23.82
N GLU A 351 5.26 -10.01 24.30
CA GLU A 351 3.87 -9.75 23.93
C GLU A 351 3.14 -9.24 25.16
N ASN A 352 2.72 -7.97 25.10
CA ASN A 352 2.02 -7.33 26.21
C ASN A 352 0.62 -6.92 25.77
N ARG A 353 -0.30 -6.81 26.73
CA ARG A 353 -1.55 -6.07 26.49
C ARG A 353 -1.26 -4.56 26.63
N PRO A 354 -1.88 -3.71 25.79
CA PRO A 354 -1.60 -2.28 25.75
C PRO A 354 -1.89 -1.55 27.06
#